data_AF-A0A844XCF8-F1
#
_entry.id   AF-A0A844XCF8-F1
#
_cell.length_a   1.000
_cell.length_b   1.000
_cell.length_c   1.000
_cell.angle_alpha   90.00
_cell.angle_beta   90.00
_cell.angle_gamma   90.00
#
_symmetry.space_group_name_H-M   'P 1'
#
loop_
_entity.id
_entity.type
_entity.pdbx_description
1 polymer ?
#
loop_
_entity_poly.entity_id
_entity_poly.type
_entity_poly.pdbx_seq_one_letter_code
_entity_poly.pdbx_strand_id
1 'polypeptide(L)'
;MLRLNSLFAAAALTLCCVPAAAEEEARPEVALMGTVPIFWGEADGFAELLSGDAPSHWARGVLEEGFDLAPLDYLSADALKGHKYLLMAQPRGLTGEENVALDAWVRDGGSLLLFADPRMTGESRFHIGDRRRPQDVALLSPILAHWGLELAFDPAQQAGPHTVNHFGDAIPVNLRGELRPVGDAQYCTTSADGLLAHCAIGAGQVMIVADAAMLDIFDRTDAGESALRWLVAHIFEEFGDRAGNDVPATHEATENQRDSVESPESEHHHHHLHGGNHSQ
;
A
#
# COMPACT_ATOMS: atom_id res chain seq x y z
N MET A 1 -45.88 -73.81 0.41
CA MET A 1 -45.47 -73.99 -1.00
C MET A 1 -45.40 -72.58 -1.60
N LEU A 2 -44.21 -72.08 -1.95
CA LEU A 2 -43.76 -71.86 -3.35
C LEU A 2 -44.83 -71.15 -4.23
N ARG A 3 -44.59 -70.01 -4.89
CA ARG A 3 -43.36 -69.36 -5.40
C ARG A 3 -43.45 -67.82 -5.24
N LEU A 4 -42.37 -67.10 -4.94
CA LEU A 4 -41.42 -66.49 -5.90
C LEU A 4 -42.09 -65.63 -7.00
N ASN A 5 -41.87 -64.32 -6.95
CA ASN A 5 -41.44 -63.53 -8.12
C ASN A 5 -40.91 -62.15 -7.69
N SER A 6 -39.62 -61.92 -7.96
CA SER A 6 -38.95 -60.63 -7.79
C SER A 6 -39.30 -59.70 -8.95
N LEU A 7 -39.53 -58.43 -8.68
CA LEU A 7 -39.52 -57.37 -9.69
C LEU A 7 -38.53 -56.29 -9.26
N PHE A 8 -37.48 -56.12 -10.07
CA PHE A 8 -36.46 -55.10 -9.89
C PHE A 8 -37.06 -53.72 -10.18
N ALA A 9 -36.94 -52.80 -9.23
CA ALA A 9 -37.14 -51.38 -9.46
C ALA A 9 -35.79 -50.67 -9.31
N ALA A 10 -35.08 -50.48 -10.43
CA ALA A 10 -33.86 -49.68 -10.46
C ALA A 10 -34.24 -48.19 -10.40
N ALA A 11 -34.15 -47.60 -9.20
CA ALA A 11 -34.31 -46.16 -9.03
C ALA A 11 -33.08 -45.44 -9.58
N ALA A 12 -33.23 -44.76 -10.72
CA ALA A 12 -32.15 -43.96 -11.29
C ALA A 12 -31.96 -42.69 -10.46
N LEU A 13 -30.81 -42.58 -9.77
CA LEU A 13 -30.40 -41.35 -9.11
C LEU A 13 -29.90 -40.35 -10.17
N THR A 14 -30.82 -39.57 -10.75
CA THR A 14 -30.46 -38.40 -11.54
C THR A 14 -29.93 -37.32 -10.60
N LEU A 15 -28.61 -37.30 -10.45
CA LEU A 15 -27.88 -36.29 -9.71
C LEU A 15 -28.02 -34.95 -10.47
N CYS A 16 -28.97 -34.11 -10.04
CA CYS A 16 -29.09 -32.75 -10.56
C CYS A 16 -27.89 -31.93 -10.07
N CYS A 17 -26.83 -31.90 -10.88
CA CYS A 17 -25.73 -30.97 -10.71
C CYS A 17 -26.26 -29.56 -11.05
N VAL A 18 -26.81 -28.89 -10.05
CA VAL A 18 -27.11 -27.46 -10.14
C VAL A 18 -25.76 -26.76 -10.15
N PRO A 19 -25.38 -26.04 -11.23
CA PRO A 19 -24.21 -25.19 -11.16
C PRO A 19 -24.50 -24.13 -10.11
N ALA A 20 -23.71 -24.11 -9.04
CA ALA A 20 -23.66 -22.95 -8.17
C ALA A 20 -23.21 -21.78 -9.05
N ALA A 21 -24.13 -20.85 -9.33
CA ALA A 21 -23.72 -19.53 -9.78
C ALA A 21 -22.84 -19.00 -8.66
N ALA A 22 -21.58 -18.68 -8.97
CA ALA A 22 -20.77 -17.93 -8.04
C ALA A 22 -21.50 -16.62 -7.79
N GLU A 23 -21.93 -16.37 -6.55
CA GLU A 23 -22.22 -15.02 -6.13
C GLU A 23 -20.91 -14.26 -6.30
N GLU A 24 -20.90 -13.36 -7.29
CA GLU A 24 -19.81 -12.43 -7.50
C GLU A 24 -19.81 -11.50 -6.28
N GLU A 25 -19.00 -11.86 -5.29
CA GLU A 25 -18.94 -11.19 -3.99
C GLU A 25 -18.64 -9.71 -4.24
N ALA A 26 -19.60 -8.85 -3.90
CA ALA A 26 -19.56 -7.44 -4.27
C ALA A 26 -18.29 -6.80 -3.70
N ARG A 27 -17.49 -6.19 -4.57
CA ARG A 27 -16.20 -5.62 -4.17
C ARG A 27 -16.44 -4.49 -3.16
N PRO A 28 -15.61 -4.37 -2.12
CA PRO A 28 -15.66 -3.20 -1.25
C PRO A 28 -15.44 -1.92 -2.06
N GLU A 29 -16.19 -0.87 -1.74
CA GLU A 29 -16.05 0.42 -2.41
C GLU A 29 -14.97 1.28 -1.73
N VAL A 30 -14.08 1.88 -2.52
CA VAL A 30 -13.10 2.88 -2.08
C VAL A 30 -13.47 4.23 -2.68
N ALA A 31 -13.74 5.19 -1.80
CA ALA A 31 -13.86 6.59 -2.20
C ALA A 31 -12.49 7.14 -2.64
N LEU A 32 -12.44 7.91 -3.72
CA LEU A 32 -11.24 8.56 -4.24
C LEU A 32 -11.39 10.08 -4.25
N MET A 33 -10.47 10.80 -3.62
CA MET A 33 -10.38 12.27 -3.71
C MET A 33 -8.94 12.68 -4.01
N GLY A 34 -8.70 13.60 -4.92
CA GLY A 34 -7.32 13.99 -5.20
C GLY A 34 -7.16 15.01 -6.31
N THR A 35 -5.92 15.45 -6.49
CA THR A 35 -5.50 16.14 -7.73
C THR A 35 -4.62 15.26 -8.60
N VAL A 36 -4.10 14.14 -8.07
CA VAL A 36 -3.60 13.03 -8.92
C VAL A 36 -4.80 12.40 -9.63
N PRO A 37 -4.81 12.32 -10.98
CA PRO A 37 -6.00 11.96 -11.75
C PRO A 37 -6.21 10.44 -11.85
N ILE A 38 -6.26 9.74 -10.71
CA ILE A 38 -6.37 8.27 -10.66
C ILE A 38 -7.61 7.78 -11.42
N PHE A 39 -8.80 8.31 -11.12
CA PHE A 39 -10.04 7.80 -11.70
C PHE A 39 -10.22 8.18 -13.17
N TRP A 40 -9.93 9.43 -13.56
CA TRP A 40 -10.25 9.98 -14.88
C TRP A 40 -9.07 9.95 -15.88
N GLY A 41 -7.84 9.74 -15.42
CA GLY A 41 -6.64 10.00 -16.20
C GLY A 41 -6.47 11.48 -16.55
N GLU A 42 -5.42 11.83 -17.28
CA GLU A 42 -5.24 13.20 -17.81
C GLU A 42 -6.09 13.45 -19.06
N ALA A 43 -7.42 13.32 -19.00
CA ALA A 43 -8.30 13.64 -20.13
C ALA A 43 -8.42 15.17 -20.36
N ASP A 44 -8.38 15.64 -21.63
CA ASP A 44 -8.58 17.07 -21.95
C ASP A 44 -10.03 17.51 -21.69
N GLY A 45 -10.94 16.54 -21.71
CA GLY A 45 -12.34 16.76 -21.43
C GLY A 45 -13.19 15.56 -21.80
N PHE A 46 -14.51 15.75 -21.72
CA PHE A 46 -15.50 14.70 -21.85
C PHE A 46 -15.45 13.96 -23.20
N ALA A 47 -14.99 14.59 -24.28
CA ALA A 47 -14.86 13.95 -25.59
C ALA A 47 -13.78 12.86 -25.63
N GLU A 48 -12.60 13.11 -25.04
CA GLU A 48 -11.48 12.16 -24.98
C GLU A 48 -11.77 11.01 -24.00
N LEU A 49 -12.51 11.31 -22.93
CA LEU A 49 -13.02 10.31 -21.99
C LEU A 49 -14.05 9.37 -22.66
N LEU A 50 -14.95 9.92 -23.49
CA LEU A 50 -15.94 9.12 -24.22
C LEU A 50 -15.37 8.31 -25.39
N SER A 51 -14.28 8.77 -26.02
CA SER A 51 -13.61 7.99 -27.06
C SER A 51 -12.71 6.89 -26.48
N GLY A 52 -12.31 7.01 -25.22
CA GLY A 52 -11.39 6.08 -24.56
C GLY A 52 -9.92 6.31 -24.93
N ASP A 53 -9.59 7.44 -25.55
CA ASP A 53 -8.23 7.78 -25.97
C ASP A 53 -7.38 8.37 -24.82
N ALA A 54 -8.03 8.78 -23.72
CA ALA A 54 -7.34 9.32 -22.56
C ALA A 54 -6.49 8.24 -21.87
N PRO A 55 -5.20 8.50 -21.54
CA PRO A 55 -4.38 7.58 -20.78
C PRO A 55 -5.02 7.27 -19.42
N SER A 56 -5.41 6.02 -19.19
CA SER A 56 -5.87 5.57 -17.87
C SER A 56 -4.70 5.55 -16.88
N HIS A 57 -4.94 5.98 -15.66
CA HIS A 57 -3.95 5.91 -14.60
C HIS A 57 -3.67 4.46 -14.22
N TRP A 58 -2.41 4.03 -14.19
CA TRP A 58 -2.08 2.63 -13.86
C TRP A 58 -2.57 2.23 -12.46
N ALA A 59 -2.46 3.13 -11.48
CA ALA A 59 -2.96 2.93 -10.13
C ALA A 59 -4.48 2.62 -10.07
N ARG A 60 -5.26 3.10 -11.06
CA ARG A 60 -6.69 2.76 -11.17
C ARG A 60 -6.86 1.25 -11.37
N GLY A 61 -6.12 0.67 -12.31
CA GLY A 61 -6.17 -0.78 -12.59
C GLY A 61 -5.77 -1.61 -11.37
N VAL A 62 -4.73 -1.18 -10.64
CA VAL A 62 -4.28 -1.83 -9.40
C VAL A 62 -5.36 -1.85 -8.32
N LEU A 63 -6.11 -0.74 -8.18
CA LEU A 63 -7.21 -0.65 -7.21
C LEU A 63 -8.47 -1.42 -7.67
N GLU A 64 -8.81 -1.35 -8.96
CA GLU A 64 -9.98 -2.04 -9.54
C GLU A 64 -9.88 -3.58 -9.49
N GLU A 65 -8.69 -4.15 -9.23
CA GLU A 65 -8.52 -5.58 -8.95
C GLU A 65 -9.25 -6.03 -7.67
N GLY A 66 -9.32 -5.17 -6.64
CA GLY A 66 -9.91 -5.50 -5.34
C GLY A 66 -11.13 -4.67 -4.94
N PHE A 67 -11.33 -3.50 -5.56
CA PHE A 67 -12.30 -2.49 -5.12
C PHE A 67 -13.15 -1.93 -6.25
N ASP A 68 -14.37 -1.53 -5.93
CA ASP A 68 -15.14 -0.61 -6.77
C ASP A 68 -14.76 0.84 -6.40
N LEU A 69 -14.63 1.72 -7.40
CA LEU A 69 -14.09 3.08 -7.20
C LEU A 69 -15.15 4.17 -7.28
N ALA A 70 -15.26 4.99 -6.23
CA ALA A 70 -16.22 6.09 -6.14
C ALA A 70 -15.50 7.47 -6.07
N PRO A 71 -15.49 8.28 -7.14
CA PRO A 71 -14.84 9.59 -7.10
C PRO A 71 -15.64 10.62 -6.28
N LEU A 72 -14.95 11.34 -5.39
CA LEU A 72 -15.47 12.43 -4.56
C LEU A 72 -14.71 13.74 -4.81
N ASP A 73 -15.46 14.83 -5.04
CA ASP A 73 -14.90 16.19 -5.19
C ASP A 73 -14.91 17.03 -3.89
N TYR A 74 -15.68 16.61 -2.88
CA TYR A 74 -15.94 17.36 -1.65
C TYR A 74 -16.23 16.43 -0.46
N LEU A 75 -15.63 16.72 0.70
CA LEU A 75 -15.78 15.91 1.91
C LEU A 75 -16.84 16.50 2.86
N SER A 76 -18.11 16.16 2.63
CA SER A 76 -19.18 16.41 3.60
C SER A 76 -19.52 15.15 4.38
N ALA A 77 -20.20 15.30 5.52
CA ALA A 77 -20.71 14.16 6.29
C ALA A 77 -21.66 13.27 5.46
N ASP A 78 -22.47 13.86 4.56
CA ASP A 78 -23.34 13.11 3.65
C ASP A 78 -22.58 12.45 2.50
N ALA A 79 -21.50 13.06 1.99
CA ALA A 79 -20.67 12.49 0.93
C ALA A 79 -19.75 11.35 1.42
N LEU A 80 -19.31 11.39 2.68
CA LEU A 80 -18.53 10.32 3.31
C LEU A 80 -19.39 9.15 3.82
N LYS A 81 -20.72 9.34 3.89
CA LYS A 81 -21.64 8.39 4.50
C LYS A 81 -21.80 7.12 3.66
N GLY A 82 -21.40 6.00 4.24
CA GLY A 82 -21.51 4.67 3.64
C GLY A 82 -20.19 4.14 3.09
N HIS A 83 -19.21 5.03 2.83
CA HIS A 83 -17.85 4.61 2.49
C HIS A 83 -17.09 4.19 3.77
N LYS A 84 -16.50 2.99 3.75
CA LYS A 84 -15.58 2.49 4.80
C LYS A 84 -14.13 2.92 4.52
N TYR A 85 -13.80 3.11 3.25
CA TYR A 85 -12.45 3.35 2.75
C TYR A 85 -12.39 4.64 1.93
N LEU A 86 -11.34 5.43 2.14
CA LEU A 86 -11.05 6.64 1.39
C LEU A 86 -9.56 6.66 1.03
N LEU A 87 -9.24 6.87 -0.24
CA LEU A 87 -7.89 7.16 -0.71
C LEU A 87 -7.82 8.63 -1.17
N MET A 88 -6.93 9.39 -0.53
CA MET A 88 -6.66 10.79 -0.85
C MET A 88 -5.30 10.92 -1.54
N ALA A 89 -5.26 11.33 -2.81
CA ALA A 89 -4.02 11.41 -3.59
C ALA A 89 -3.69 12.86 -4.00
N GLN A 90 -2.74 13.48 -3.31
CA GLN A 90 -2.42 14.91 -3.40
C GLN A 90 -3.68 15.79 -3.40
N PRO A 91 -4.53 15.72 -2.35
CA PRO A 91 -5.75 16.50 -2.29
C PRO A 91 -5.46 18.01 -2.28
N ARG A 92 -6.38 18.79 -2.82
CA ARG A 92 -6.41 20.24 -2.63
C ARG A 92 -6.51 20.59 -1.13
N GLY A 93 -6.19 21.83 -0.79
CA GLY A 93 -6.52 22.38 0.53
C GLY A 93 -8.00 22.14 0.89
N LEU A 94 -8.23 21.60 2.08
CA LEU A 94 -9.55 21.29 2.62
C LEU A 94 -10.15 22.53 3.29
N THR A 95 -11.45 22.77 3.09
CA THR A 95 -12.19 23.80 3.83
C THR A 95 -12.38 23.40 5.30
N GLY A 96 -12.69 24.35 6.18
CA GLY A 96 -12.89 24.06 7.61
C GLY A 96 -13.95 22.99 7.88
N GLU A 97 -15.03 22.99 7.08
CA GLU A 97 -16.08 21.96 7.12
C GLU A 97 -15.54 20.58 6.74
N GLU A 98 -14.74 20.48 5.66
CA GLU A 98 -14.16 19.22 5.20
C GLU A 98 -13.13 18.64 6.19
N ASN A 99 -12.32 19.49 6.84
CA ASN A 99 -11.40 19.02 7.88
C ASN A 99 -12.19 18.38 9.05
N VAL A 100 -13.31 18.99 9.46
CA VAL A 100 -14.17 18.47 10.54
C VAL A 100 -14.92 17.21 10.11
N ALA A 101 -15.45 17.17 8.88
CA ALA A 101 -16.15 15.99 8.35
C ALA A 101 -15.20 14.79 8.21
N LEU A 102 -13.97 15.01 7.73
CA LEU A 102 -12.95 13.97 7.63
C LEU A 102 -12.52 13.44 9.00
N ASP A 103 -12.22 14.33 9.96
CA ASP A 103 -11.86 13.93 11.32
C ASP A 103 -12.97 13.10 12.00
N ALA A 104 -14.22 13.55 11.88
CA ALA A 104 -15.38 12.84 12.43
C ALA A 104 -15.56 11.45 11.78
N TRP A 105 -15.48 11.36 10.45
CA TRP A 105 -15.62 10.10 9.73
C TRP A 105 -14.49 9.09 10.07
N VAL A 106 -13.23 9.54 10.18
CA VAL A 106 -12.14 8.68 10.67
C VAL A 106 -12.44 8.22 12.09
N ARG A 107 -12.82 9.13 13.01
CA ARG A 107 -13.15 8.78 14.40
C ARG A 107 -14.28 7.77 14.53
N ASP A 108 -15.25 7.81 13.63
CA ASP A 108 -16.40 6.90 13.59
C ASP A 108 -16.12 5.54 12.91
N GLY A 109 -14.90 5.30 12.41
CA GLY A 109 -14.46 4.00 11.88
C GLY A 109 -13.90 4.02 10.45
N GLY A 110 -13.75 5.19 9.83
CA GLY A 110 -13.18 5.31 8.49
C GLY A 110 -11.69 4.92 8.42
N SER A 111 -11.30 4.23 7.34
CA SER A 111 -9.91 3.93 6.99
C SER A 111 -9.46 4.87 5.86
N LEU A 112 -8.48 5.74 6.13
CA LEU A 112 -7.90 6.67 5.15
C LEU A 112 -6.49 6.22 4.72
N LEU A 113 -6.24 6.19 3.40
CA LEU A 113 -4.89 6.21 2.82
C LEU A 113 -4.64 7.57 2.18
N LEU A 114 -3.64 8.32 2.66
CA LEU A 114 -3.34 9.68 2.23
C LEU A 114 -1.93 9.79 1.65
N PHE A 115 -1.80 10.18 0.38
CA PHE A 115 -0.54 10.60 -0.23
C PHE A 115 -0.49 12.14 -0.23
N ALA A 116 0.51 12.70 0.46
CA ALA A 116 0.66 14.13 0.67
C ALA A 116 2.11 14.56 0.46
N ASP A 117 2.37 15.16 -0.69
CA ASP A 117 3.70 15.55 -1.16
C ASP A 117 3.95 17.05 -0.97
N PRO A 118 4.99 17.48 -0.25
CA PRO A 118 5.34 18.89 -0.12
C PRO A 118 6.04 19.47 -1.37
N ARG A 119 6.45 18.63 -2.32
CA ARG A 119 7.01 19.03 -3.61
C ARG A 119 6.76 17.93 -4.67
N MET A 120 5.53 17.87 -5.16
CA MET A 120 5.13 16.95 -6.23
C MET A 120 6.07 17.10 -7.44
N THR A 121 6.80 16.04 -7.76
CA THR A 121 7.71 16.00 -8.92
C THR A 121 7.09 15.39 -10.17
N GLY A 122 5.85 14.90 -10.08
CA GLY A 122 5.19 14.17 -11.16
C GLY A 122 5.06 14.99 -12.45
N GLU A 123 5.24 14.31 -13.58
CA GLU A 123 4.97 14.88 -14.89
C GLU A 123 3.45 15.06 -15.10
N SER A 124 3.10 16.02 -15.95
CA SER A 124 1.72 16.29 -16.33
C SER A 124 1.73 16.97 -17.69
N ARG A 125 0.81 16.56 -18.58
CA ARG A 125 0.64 17.19 -19.88
C ARG A 125 0.08 18.61 -19.78
N PHE A 126 -0.44 18.99 -18.61
CA PHE A 126 -1.03 20.29 -18.35
C PHE A 126 -0.01 21.29 -17.75
N HIS A 127 -0.12 22.54 -18.19
CA HIS A 127 0.75 23.62 -17.73
C HIS A 127 0.50 24.01 -16.27
N ILE A 128 1.51 24.60 -15.62
CA ILE A 128 1.40 25.14 -14.26
C ILE A 128 0.22 26.12 -14.18
N GLY A 129 -0.69 25.90 -13.23
CA GLY A 129 -1.91 26.68 -13.04
C GLY A 129 -3.16 26.13 -13.73
N ASP A 130 -3.07 25.08 -14.56
CA ASP A 130 -4.24 24.31 -14.99
C ASP A 130 -4.81 23.53 -13.79
N ARG A 131 -6.14 23.50 -13.65
CA ARG A 131 -6.83 22.81 -12.54
C ARG A 131 -6.80 21.28 -12.66
N ARG A 132 -6.42 20.74 -13.81
CA ARG A 132 -6.31 19.29 -14.08
C ARG A 132 -4.90 18.74 -13.78
N ARG A 133 -3.92 19.63 -13.59
CA ARG A 133 -2.58 19.28 -13.11
C ARG A 133 -2.65 18.92 -11.61
N PRO A 134 -1.95 17.88 -11.14
CA PRO A 134 -1.74 17.65 -9.72
C PRO A 134 -1.18 18.90 -9.01
N GLN A 135 -1.57 19.15 -7.76
CA GLN A 135 -1.04 20.29 -7.01
C GLN A 135 0.43 20.08 -6.63
N ASP A 136 1.25 21.10 -6.92
CA ASP A 136 2.69 21.06 -6.69
C ASP A 136 3.07 20.88 -5.19
N VAL A 137 2.15 21.17 -4.25
CA VAL A 137 2.33 21.09 -2.79
C VAL A 137 1.02 20.71 -2.07
N ALA A 138 1.06 19.76 -1.13
CA ALA A 138 -0.09 19.39 -0.30
C ALA A 138 -0.39 20.44 0.78
N LEU A 139 -1.66 20.87 0.89
CA LEU A 139 -2.10 21.94 1.80
C LEU A 139 -2.97 21.40 2.96
N LEU A 140 -2.43 20.44 3.71
CA LEU A 140 -3.16 19.67 4.74
C LEU A 140 -2.74 19.97 6.18
N SER A 141 -1.92 21.00 6.42
CA SER A 141 -1.43 21.36 7.76
C SER A 141 -2.51 21.44 8.86
N PRO A 142 -3.76 21.92 8.61
CA PRO A 142 -4.79 21.97 9.66
C PRO A 142 -5.19 20.59 10.22
N ILE A 143 -5.46 19.61 9.34
CA ILE A 143 -5.88 18.27 9.77
C ILE A 143 -4.69 17.46 10.30
N LEU A 144 -3.51 17.57 9.67
CA LEU A 144 -2.29 16.92 10.16
C LEU A 144 -1.94 17.39 11.58
N ALA A 145 -1.93 18.71 11.82
CA ALA A 145 -1.65 19.26 13.14
C ALA A 145 -2.72 18.88 14.17
N HIS A 146 -3.98 18.72 13.77
CA HIS A 146 -5.04 18.22 14.64
C HIS A 146 -4.82 16.76 15.06
N TRP A 147 -4.25 15.95 14.17
CA TRP A 147 -3.87 14.56 14.44
C TRP A 147 -2.49 14.41 15.11
N GLY A 148 -1.77 15.51 15.35
CA GLY A 148 -0.46 15.50 16.00
C GLY A 148 0.72 15.32 15.05
N LEU A 149 0.58 15.68 13.77
CA LEU A 149 1.62 15.58 12.75
C LEU A 149 1.91 16.93 12.07
N GLU A 150 3.18 17.13 11.71
CA GLU A 150 3.64 18.15 10.78
C GLU A 150 4.25 17.46 9.55
N LEU A 151 3.87 17.90 8.34
CA LEU A 151 4.55 17.51 7.11
C LEU A 151 5.68 18.53 6.84
N ALA A 152 6.90 18.16 7.18
CA ALA A 152 8.09 18.96 6.91
C ALA A 152 8.71 18.62 5.55
N PHE A 153 9.52 19.54 5.02
CA PHE A 153 10.31 19.32 3.80
C PHE A 153 11.72 19.88 4.00
N ASP A 154 12.74 19.06 3.74
CA ASP A 154 14.14 19.52 3.71
C ASP A 154 14.51 20.00 2.30
N PRO A 155 14.78 21.30 2.09
CA PRO A 155 15.19 21.84 0.80
C PRO A 155 16.64 21.49 0.41
N ALA A 156 17.44 20.89 1.30
CA ALA A 156 18.79 20.42 1.00
C ALA A 156 18.83 19.01 0.38
N GLN A 157 17.68 18.32 0.30
CA GLN A 157 17.57 17.01 -0.36
C GLN A 157 18.01 17.07 -1.83
N GLN A 158 18.71 16.02 -2.25
CA GLN A 158 19.06 15.83 -3.65
C GLN A 158 17.84 15.36 -4.44
N ALA A 159 17.52 16.07 -5.52
CA ALA A 159 16.45 15.68 -6.44
C ALA A 159 16.85 14.43 -7.24
N GLY A 160 15.87 13.57 -7.50
CA GLY A 160 16.00 12.35 -8.29
C GLY A 160 15.26 11.17 -7.65
N PRO A 161 14.69 10.26 -8.47
CA PRO A 161 14.00 9.08 -7.96
C PRO A 161 14.98 8.17 -7.22
N HIS A 162 14.58 7.77 -6.01
CA HIS A 162 15.28 6.80 -5.18
C HIS A 162 14.24 5.98 -4.40
N THR A 163 14.67 4.94 -3.68
CA THR A 163 13.76 4.10 -2.89
C THR A 163 14.08 4.17 -1.39
N VAL A 164 13.05 4.23 -0.56
CA VAL A 164 13.12 3.99 0.88
C VAL A 164 12.68 2.55 1.14
N ASN A 165 13.43 1.80 1.96
CA ASN A 165 13.02 0.45 2.34
C ASN A 165 12.14 0.49 3.59
N HIS A 166 11.04 -0.26 3.57
CA HIS A 166 10.20 -0.48 4.72
C HIS A 166 9.81 -1.96 4.83
N PHE A 167 10.31 -2.65 5.86
CA PHE A 167 10.10 -4.09 6.11
C PHE A 167 10.39 -5.05 4.94
N GLY A 168 11.22 -4.63 3.98
CA GLY A 168 11.54 -5.41 2.78
C GLY A 168 10.96 -4.81 1.49
N ASP A 169 9.85 -4.09 1.59
CA ASP A 169 9.25 -3.36 0.47
C ASP A 169 10.05 -2.10 0.13
N ALA A 170 10.11 -1.77 -1.17
CA ALA A 170 10.82 -0.61 -1.69
C ALA A 170 9.83 0.44 -2.18
N ILE A 171 9.70 1.54 -1.44
CA ILE A 171 8.79 2.65 -1.77
C ILE A 171 9.60 3.68 -2.59
N PRO A 172 9.26 3.91 -3.87
CA PRO A 172 9.92 4.95 -4.66
C PRO A 172 9.49 6.34 -4.18
N VAL A 173 10.44 7.27 -4.15
CA VAL A 173 10.30 8.63 -3.63
C VAL A 173 11.15 9.61 -4.43
N ASN A 174 10.73 10.88 -4.47
CA ASN A 174 11.50 11.97 -5.08
C ASN A 174 11.14 13.30 -4.42
N LEU A 175 12.11 13.92 -3.73
CA LEU A 175 11.88 15.16 -2.96
C LEU A 175 10.76 15.05 -1.90
N ARG A 176 10.60 13.85 -1.31
CA ARG A 176 9.65 13.57 -0.23
C ARG A 176 9.68 14.57 0.92
N GLY A 177 8.57 14.62 1.64
CA GLY A 177 8.47 15.18 2.98
C GLY A 177 8.91 14.22 4.08
N GLU A 178 8.78 14.72 5.30
CA GLU A 178 9.01 14.01 6.55
C GLU A 178 7.85 14.32 7.51
N LEU A 179 7.10 13.29 7.89
CA LEU A 179 6.04 13.36 8.88
C LEU A 179 6.65 13.35 10.28
N ARG A 180 6.50 14.47 10.99
CA ARG A 180 7.04 14.69 12.34
C ARG A 180 5.92 14.73 13.37
N PRO A 181 5.99 13.95 14.46
CA PRO A 181 5.08 14.10 15.59
C PRO A 181 5.20 15.51 16.21
N VAL A 182 4.07 16.15 16.50
CA VAL A 182 4.01 17.46 17.15
C VAL A 182 3.06 17.44 18.35
N GLY A 183 3.51 18.02 19.47
CA GLY A 183 2.80 17.96 20.75
C GLY A 183 2.83 16.56 21.38
N ASP A 184 1.91 16.33 22.31
CA ASP A 184 1.84 15.08 23.09
C ASP A 184 0.82 14.05 22.52
N ALA A 185 0.35 14.25 21.29
CA ALA A 185 -0.70 13.43 20.68
C ALA A 185 -0.17 12.07 20.23
N GLN A 186 -0.57 11.01 20.93
CA GLN A 186 -0.07 9.63 20.72
C GLN A 186 -0.88 8.82 19.69
N TYR A 187 -1.63 9.48 18.80
CA TYR A 187 -2.42 8.78 17.79
C TYR A 187 -1.56 8.12 16.72
N CYS A 188 -0.45 8.76 16.35
CA CYS A 188 0.35 8.44 15.17
C CYS A 188 1.71 7.85 15.54
N THR A 189 2.09 6.76 14.87
CA THR A 189 3.44 6.21 14.87
C THR A 189 4.07 6.44 13.49
N THR A 190 5.25 7.06 13.46
CA THR A 190 6.00 7.32 12.22
C THR A 190 7.02 6.21 11.93
N SER A 191 7.23 5.90 10.66
CA SER A 191 8.17 4.88 10.21
C SER A 191 8.84 5.28 8.88
N ALA A 192 9.75 4.44 8.36
CA ALA A 192 10.47 4.67 7.10
C ALA A 192 11.16 6.06 7.05
N ASP A 193 11.90 6.41 8.11
CA ASP A 193 12.56 7.71 8.30
C ASP A 193 11.61 8.92 8.12
N GLY A 194 10.37 8.78 8.59
CA GLY A 194 9.33 9.81 8.50
C GLY A 194 8.57 9.85 7.18
N LEU A 195 8.85 8.96 6.23
CA LEU A 195 8.05 8.84 5.00
C LEU A 195 6.61 8.38 5.30
N LEU A 196 6.42 7.55 6.32
CA LEU A 196 5.11 6.99 6.67
C LEU A 196 4.68 7.42 8.07
N ALA A 197 3.37 7.63 8.25
CA ALA A 197 2.73 7.70 9.56
C ALA A 197 1.44 6.88 9.57
N HIS A 198 1.31 5.96 10.54
CA HIS A 198 0.07 5.23 10.80
C HIS A 198 -0.57 5.78 12.08
N CYS A 199 -1.79 6.28 11.97
CA CYS A 199 -2.54 6.88 13.06
C CYS A 199 -3.78 6.05 13.40
N ALA A 200 -3.95 5.68 14.68
CA ALA A 200 -5.19 5.13 15.21
C ALA A 200 -6.01 6.26 15.85
N ILE A 201 -7.17 6.59 15.28
CA ILE A 201 -7.94 7.79 15.62
C ILE A 201 -9.40 7.40 15.85
N GLY A 202 -9.82 7.38 17.11
CA GLY A 202 -11.16 6.91 17.48
C GLY A 202 -11.32 5.41 17.19
N ALA A 203 -12.32 5.04 16.39
CA ALA A 203 -12.54 3.69 15.91
C ALA A 203 -11.89 3.40 14.53
N GLY A 204 -11.41 4.43 13.83
CA GLY A 204 -10.78 4.30 12.51
C GLY A 204 -9.29 4.60 12.51
N GLN A 205 -8.74 4.74 11.31
CA GLN A 205 -7.29 4.81 11.11
C GLN A 205 -6.89 5.58 9.85
N VAL A 206 -5.64 6.07 9.86
CA VAL A 206 -5.04 6.82 8.76
C VAL A 206 -3.65 6.29 8.48
N MET A 207 -3.36 5.88 7.24
CA MET A 207 -1.99 5.73 6.73
C MET A 207 -1.66 6.97 5.90
N ILE A 208 -0.55 7.65 6.21
CA ILE A 208 -0.08 8.84 5.49
C ILE A 208 1.29 8.54 4.88
N VAL A 209 1.44 8.86 3.60
CA VAL A 209 2.68 8.82 2.84
C VAL A 209 3.11 10.26 2.53
N ALA A 210 4.32 10.63 2.93
CA ALA A 210 4.90 11.96 2.77
C ALA A 210 5.41 12.27 1.34
N ASP A 211 4.93 11.53 0.35
CA ASP A 211 5.31 11.60 -1.06
C ASP A 211 4.11 11.13 -1.90
N ALA A 212 3.97 11.65 -3.11
CA ALA A 212 2.97 11.24 -4.08
C ALA A 212 3.53 11.07 -5.51
N ALA A 213 4.83 11.29 -5.71
CA ALA A 213 5.52 11.05 -6.98
C ALA A 213 5.45 9.58 -7.42
N MET A 214 5.33 8.64 -6.47
CA MET A 214 5.05 7.22 -6.77
C MET A 214 3.69 6.97 -7.44
N LEU A 215 2.84 7.99 -7.57
CA LEU A 215 1.56 7.98 -8.29
C LEU A 215 1.61 8.84 -9.57
N ASP A 216 2.79 9.10 -10.14
CA ASP A 216 2.90 9.72 -11.47
C ASP A 216 2.27 8.80 -12.53
N ILE A 217 1.40 9.36 -13.38
CA ILE A 217 0.74 8.63 -14.47
C ILE A 217 1.72 8.17 -15.57
N PHE A 218 2.84 8.88 -15.75
CA PHE A 218 3.84 8.60 -16.78
C PHE A 218 5.00 7.71 -16.29
N ASP A 219 5.28 7.66 -14.98
CA ASP A 219 6.38 6.88 -14.38
C ASP A 219 5.87 5.68 -13.55
N ARG A 220 5.15 4.74 -14.20
CA ARG A 220 4.82 3.45 -13.58
C ARG A 220 6.10 2.64 -13.40
N THR A 221 6.44 2.33 -12.15
CA THR A 221 7.50 1.39 -11.79
C THR A 221 6.94 0.17 -11.05
N ASP A 222 7.57 -0.99 -11.22
CA ASP A 222 7.19 -2.22 -10.49
C ASP A 222 7.23 -2.02 -8.97
N ALA A 223 8.16 -1.19 -8.48
CA ALA A 223 8.27 -0.78 -7.09
C ALA A 223 7.08 0.08 -6.63
N GLY A 224 6.67 1.06 -7.44
CA GLY A 224 5.51 1.92 -7.14
C GLY A 224 4.20 1.15 -7.10
N GLU A 225 4.01 0.22 -8.03
CA GLU A 225 2.86 -0.69 -8.01
C GLU A 225 2.87 -1.62 -6.79
N SER A 226 4.02 -2.23 -6.47
CA SER A 226 4.15 -3.10 -5.31
C SER A 226 3.89 -2.36 -4.00
N ALA A 227 4.44 -1.14 -3.86
CA ALA A 227 4.22 -0.27 -2.73
C ALA A 227 2.77 0.18 -2.59
N LEU A 228 2.07 0.49 -3.70
CA LEU A 228 0.64 0.82 -3.68
C LEU A 228 -0.20 -0.37 -3.20
N ARG A 229 0.05 -1.57 -3.73
CA ARG A 229 -0.62 -2.81 -3.30
C ARG A 229 -0.41 -3.08 -1.80
N TRP A 230 0.83 -2.95 -1.33
CA TRP A 230 1.18 -3.11 0.08
C TRP A 230 0.46 -2.08 0.97
N LEU A 231 0.50 -0.79 0.63
CA LEU A 231 -0.18 0.28 1.37
C LEU A 231 -1.69 0.02 1.49
N VAL A 232 -2.33 -0.32 0.38
CA VAL A 232 -3.78 -0.59 0.29
C VAL A 232 -4.16 -1.81 1.12
N ALA A 233 -3.44 -2.93 0.96
CA ALA A 233 -3.67 -4.14 1.75
C ALA A 233 -3.49 -3.88 3.25
N HIS A 234 -2.46 -3.12 3.63
CA HIS A 234 -2.17 -2.82 5.04
C HIS A 234 -3.27 -2.00 5.74
N ILE A 235 -3.90 -1.04 5.04
CA ILE A 235 -4.83 -0.07 5.65
C ILE A 235 -6.31 -0.36 5.40
N PHE A 236 -6.66 -1.10 4.34
CA PHE A 236 -8.05 -1.42 3.98
C PHE A 236 -8.44 -2.88 4.24
N GLU A 237 -7.51 -3.85 4.17
CA GLU A 237 -7.83 -5.24 4.54
C GLU A 237 -7.81 -5.43 6.05
N GLU A 238 -8.70 -6.29 6.56
CA GLU A 238 -8.95 -6.40 8.00
C GLU A 238 -7.84 -7.14 8.74
N PHE A 239 -6.88 -6.37 9.29
CA PHE A 239 -5.93 -6.82 10.32
C PHE A 239 -6.60 -7.11 11.69
N GLY A 240 -7.78 -7.74 11.65
CA GLY A 240 -8.56 -8.19 12.81
C GLY A 240 -8.64 -9.71 12.94
N ASP A 241 -8.84 -10.45 11.83
CA ASP A 241 -9.26 -11.87 11.90
C ASP A 241 -8.39 -12.86 11.07
N ARG A 242 -7.26 -12.43 10.46
CA ARG A 242 -6.38 -13.33 9.67
C ARG A 242 -4.90 -13.36 10.05
N ALA A 243 -4.47 -12.56 11.04
CA ALA A 243 -3.10 -12.63 11.58
C ALA A 243 -2.92 -13.85 12.53
N GLY A 244 -3.15 -15.06 12.02
CA GLY A 244 -3.39 -16.25 12.86
C GLY A 244 -3.06 -17.63 12.27
N ASN A 245 -2.37 -17.71 11.12
CA ASN A 245 -1.57 -18.88 10.72
C ASN A 245 -0.86 -18.57 9.39
N ASP A 246 0.46 -18.40 9.45
CA ASP A 246 1.42 -19.01 8.52
C ASP A 246 2.81 -18.46 8.85
N VAL A 247 3.46 -19.11 9.83
CA VAL A 247 4.91 -18.98 10.00
C VAL A 247 5.54 -19.85 8.91
N PRO A 248 6.33 -19.31 7.97
CA PRO A 248 7.04 -20.13 7.01
C PRO A 248 8.02 -21.02 7.78
N ALA A 249 7.77 -22.33 7.76
CA ALA A 249 8.62 -23.29 8.45
C ALA A 249 10.04 -23.19 7.91
N THR A 250 10.99 -22.81 8.77
CA THR A 250 12.41 -22.81 8.45
C THR A 250 12.81 -24.22 8.03
N HIS A 251 13.29 -24.37 6.79
CA HIS A 251 13.79 -25.64 6.29
C HIS A 251 14.98 -26.13 7.14
N GLU A 252 14.73 -27.07 8.04
CA GLU A 252 15.76 -27.86 8.68
C GLU A 252 16.50 -28.68 7.62
N ALA A 253 17.71 -28.25 7.26
CA ALA A 253 18.60 -29.04 6.43
C ALA A 253 19.03 -30.29 7.22
N THR A 254 18.48 -31.44 6.84
CA THR A 254 18.61 -32.69 7.61
C THR A 254 20.06 -33.18 7.67
N GLU A 255 20.54 -33.39 8.89
CA GLU A 255 21.80 -34.02 9.21
C GLU A 255 21.73 -35.55 8.98
N ASN A 256 22.57 -36.11 8.10
CA ASN A 256 23.09 -37.49 8.21
C ASN A 256 24.14 -37.81 7.12
N GLN A 257 25.40 -38.02 7.55
CA GLN A 257 26.16 -39.21 7.18
C GLN A 257 27.19 -39.46 8.30
N ARG A 258 27.41 -40.72 8.67
CA ARG A 258 27.99 -41.12 9.96
C ARG A 258 29.47 -41.49 9.92
N ASP A 259 30.07 -41.44 11.11
CA ASP A 259 31.14 -42.29 11.64
C ASP A 259 32.41 -42.52 10.81
N SER A 260 33.56 -42.12 11.38
CA SER A 260 34.47 -43.08 12.03
C SER A 260 35.51 -42.41 12.93
N VAL A 261 35.91 -43.12 13.99
CA VAL A 261 36.83 -42.70 15.06
C VAL A 261 38.28 -43.02 14.71
N GLU A 262 39.25 -42.13 14.96
CA GLU A 262 40.55 -42.48 15.58
C GLU A 262 41.44 -41.28 15.97
N SER A 263 42.30 -41.50 16.97
CA SER A 263 43.41 -40.68 17.48
C SER A 263 44.16 -41.52 18.53
N PRO A 264 45.46 -41.30 18.86
CA PRO A 264 46.41 -40.26 18.41
C PRO A 264 47.79 -40.85 17.97
N GLU A 265 48.86 -40.02 18.00
CA GLU A 265 50.31 -40.40 17.95
C GLU A 265 50.89 -40.86 16.58
N SER A 266 52.16 -40.63 16.19
CA SER A 266 53.28 -39.87 16.78
C SER A 266 54.33 -39.39 15.74
N GLU A 267 55.11 -38.36 16.14
CA GLU A 267 56.57 -38.13 15.91
C GLU A 267 57.27 -37.93 14.53
N HIS A 268 58.21 -36.96 14.57
CA HIS A 268 59.44 -36.79 13.75
C HIS A 268 59.24 -36.42 12.25
N HIS A 269 60.06 -35.62 11.55
CA HIS A 269 61.25 -34.77 11.79
C HIS A 269 61.44 -33.86 10.53
N HIS A 270 62.36 -32.89 10.34
CA HIS A 270 63.53 -32.32 11.04
C HIS A 270 63.87 -30.94 10.38
N HIS A 271 64.32 -29.92 11.15
CA HIS A 271 65.19 -28.79 10.68
C HIS A 271 64.70 -27.83 9.55
N HIS A 272 65.25 -26.62 9.31
CA HIS A 272 66.32 -25.83 9.96
C HIS A 272 66.04 -24.30 9.82
N LEU A 273 66.13 -23.58 10.94
CA LEU A 273 66.78 -22.27 11.21
C LEU A 273 67.06 -21.19 10.12
N HIS A 274 66.93 -19.93 10.61
CA HIS A 274 67.49 -18.65 10.13
C HIS A 274 66.94 -18.08 8.81
N GLY A 275 66.73 -16.76 8.66
CA GLY A 275 66.88 -15.65 9.61
C GLY A 275 67.40 -14.38 8.93
N GLY A 276 66.99 -13.20 9.41
CA GLY A 276 67.74 -11.95 9.21
C GLY A 276 67.30 -10.98 8.10
N ASN A 277 66.51 -9.99 8.53
CA ASN A 277 66.89 -8.56 8.57
C ASN A 277 66.86 -7.62 7.32
N HIS A 278 66.35 -6.42 7.61
CA HIS A 278 66.68 -5.09 7.10
C HIS A 278 66.49 -4.65 5.63
N SER A 279 65.58 -3.68 5.49
CA SER A 279 65.83 -2.32 4.99
C SER A 279 66.14 -2.08 3.50
N GLN A 280 65.16 -1.49 2.82
CA GLN A 280 65.27 -0.14 2.25
C GLN A 280 63.89 0.53 2.18
#